data_AF-A0A5D4RDP6-F1
#
_entry.id   AF-A0A5D4RDP6-F1
#
_cell.length_a   1.000
_cell.length_b   1.000
_cell.length_c   1.000
_cell.angle_alpha   90.00
_cell.angle_beta   90.00
_cell.angle_gamma   90.00
#
_symmetry.space_group_name_H-M   'P 1'
#
loop_
_entity.id
_entity.type
_entity.pdbx_description
1 polymer ?
#
loop_
_entity_poly.entity_id
_entity_poly.type
_entity_poly.pdbx_seq_one_letter_code
_entity_poly.pdbx_strand_id
1 'polypeptide(L)'
;MKFITFQKQDGSVRSGWLEGNAAIDMHEASKGILPKTLLAFLENHPFFVEQIESHPEWKESGSGAYRLEEVILKAPLPCPKSFRDFYAFEEHVKTARENRGLEMIKEWYELPVFYFSNHLSIKGTGEPITFPAGCSKLDYELEIACIIGKEGQNIPAKEADGFIFGYCILNDWSARDIQRKEMKVGLGPAKGKDFATSIGPYIVTKDELESYRVEDGYDLDMTAKVNGVLLSDGNLKDIYYSFSEMIERASENTTLYPGELIGSGTVGTGCILELGEDVHRWLKPGDTVELEITGLGKLLNTISD
;
A
#
# COMPACT_ATOMS: atom_id res chain seq x y z
N MET A 1 -12.85 10.59 -1.73
CA MET A 1 -11.72 11.52 -1.95
C MET A 1 -10.41 10.78 -2.23
N LYS A 2 -9.47 11.42 -2.94
CA LYS A 2 -8.11 10.89 -3.22
C LYS A 2 -7.04 11.71 -2.51
N PHE A 3 -6.50 11.21 -1.40
CA PHE A 3 -5.50 11.89 -0.58
C PHE A 3 -4.08 11.68 -1.10
N ILE A 4 -3.31 12.76 -1.13
CA ILE A 4 -1.92 12.79 -1.60
C ILE A 4 -1.01 13.47 -0.59
N THR A 5 0.28 13.17 -0.70
CA THR A 5 1.36 13.97 -0.14
C THR A 5 2.27 14.40 -1.27
N PHE A 6 2.68 15.67 -1.27
CA PHE A 6 3.44 16.27 -2.36
C PHE A 6 4.44 17.31 -1.83
N GLN A 7 5.50 17.50 -2.60
CA GLN A 7 6.52 18.51 -2.36
C GLN A 7 6.30 19.67 -3.33
N LYS A 8 6.25 20.90 -2.80
CA LYS A 8 6.13 22.12 -3.61
C LYS A 8 7.48 22.56 -4.16
N GLN A 9 7.46 23.54 -5.04
CA GLN A 9 8.67 24.18 -5.59
C GLN A 9 9.57 24.81 -4.53
N ASP A 10 8.99 25.28 -3.41
CA ASP A 10 9.76 25.80 -2.27
C ASP A 10 10.44 24.71 -1.41
N GLY A 11 10.25 23.44 -1.77
CA GLY A 11 10.79 22.27 -1.08
C GLY A 11 9.94 21.78 0.10
N SER A 12 8.88 22.49 0.48
CA SER A 12 8.02 22.07 1.58
C SER A 12 7.14 20.88 1.19
N VAL A 13 7.02 19.91 2.10
CA VAL A 13 6.14 18.75 1.94
C VAL A 13 4.81 19.01 2.64
N ARG A 14 3.71 18.70 1.96
CA ARG A 14 2.33 18.91 2.43
C ARG A 14 1.45 17.75 1.99
N SER A 15 0.32 17.62 2.67
CA SER A 15 -0.72 16.66 2.30
C SER A 15 -2.04 17.37 2.01
N GLY A 16 -2.91 16.68 1.30
CA GLY A 16 -4.28 17.08 1.04
C GLY A 16 -4.89 16.14 0.02
N TRP A 17 -5.59 16.64 -1.00
CA TRP A 17 -6.29 15.78 -1.97
C TRP A 17 -6.09 16.25 -3.41
N LEU A 18 -6.40 15.35 -4.34
CA LEU A 18 -6.52 15.67 -5.77
C LEU A 18 -7.92 16.18 -6.09
N GLU A 19 -7.97 17.26 -6.86
CA GLU A 19 -9.18 17.76 -7.51
C GLU A 19 -8.85 18.05 -8.99
N GLY A 20 -9.40 17.23 -9.91
CA GLY A 20 -9.02 17.30 -11.32
C GLY A 20 -7.50 17.13 -11.53
N ASN A 21 -6.85 18.15 -12.12
CA ASN A 21 -5.40 18.19 -12.33
C ASN A 21 -4.67 19.09 -11.30
N ALA A 22 -5.28 19.32 -10.13
CA ALA A 22 -4.72 20.12 -9.06
C ALA A 22 -4.47 19.28 -7.79
N ALA A 23 -3.36 19.60 -7.12
CA ALA A 23 -3.07 19.17 -5.76
C ALA A 23 -3.53 20.28 -4.80
N ILE A 24 -4.47 19.96 -3.92
CA ILE A 24 -4.99 20.87 -2.91
C ILE A 24 -4.21 20.65 -1.61
N ASP A 25 -3.48 21.66 -1.14
CA ASP A 25 -2.88 21.68 0.20
C ASP A 25 -3.98 21.94 1.23
N MET A 26 -4.31 20.92 2.03
CA MET A 26 -5.43 21.02 2.97
C MET A 26 -5.23 22.11 4.02
N HIS A 27 -3.99 22.35 4.47
CA HIS A 27 -3.69 23.35 5.49
C HIS A 27 -3.79 24.77 4.92
N GLU A 28 -3.34 24.99 3.68
CA GLU A 28 -3.46 26.30 3.05
C GLU A 28 -4.88 26.61 2.58
N ALA A 29 -5.57 25.62 1.98
CA ALA A 29 -6.96 25.77 1.55
C ALA A 29 -7.88 26.12 2.72
N SER A 30 -7.65 25.48 3.87
CA SER A 30 -8.41 25.71 5.11
C SER A 30 -7.87 26.83 6.01
N LYS A 31 -6.85 27.58 5.54
CA LYS A 31 -6.21 28.67 6.31
C LYS A 31 -5.75 28.26 7.71
N GLY A 32 -5.28 27.03 7.87
CA GLY A 32 -4.74 26.51 9.11
C GLY A 32 -5.67 25.64 9.93
N ILE A 33 -6.92 25.42 9.51
CA ILE A 33 -7.88 24.58 10.25
C ILE A 33 -7.52 23.09 10.11
N LEU A 34 -7.21 22.65 8.90
CA LEU A 34 -6.74 21.29 8.62
C LEU A 34 -5.21 21.20 8.82
N PRO A 35 -4.67 20.05 9.22
CA PRO A 35 -3.25 19.91 9.50
C PRO A 35 -2.39 19.88 8.23
N LYS A 36 -1.06 19.96 8.37
CA LYS A 36 -0.13 19.97 7.22
C LYS A 36 0.16 18.58 6.64
N THR A 37 -0.09 17.52 7.38
CA THR A 37 0.30 16.14 7.04
C THR A 37 -0.89 15.20 7.13
N LEU A 38 -0.92 14.19 6.27
CA LEU A 38 -1.98 13.19 6.27
C LEU A 38 -2.01 12.39 7.57
N LEU A 39 -0.85 12.11 8.18
CA LEU A 39 -0.80 11.42 9.46
C LEU A 39 -1.54 12.21 10.57
N ALA A 40 -1.31 13.51 10.67
CA ALA A 40 -2.01 14.35 11.63
C ALA A 40 -3.51 14.51 11.29
N PHE A 41 -3.87 14.44 10.00
CA PHE A 41 -5.26 14.38 9.58
C PHE A 41 -5.94 13.11 10.07
N LEU A 42 -5.29 11.95 9.93
CA LEU A 42 -5.84 10.65 10.32
C LEU A 42 -6.13 10.56 11.82
N GLU A 43 -5.34 11.20 12.67
CA GLU A 43 -5.53 11.21 14.13
C GLU A 43 -6.88 11.79 14.59
N ASN A 44 -7.52 12.63 13.77
CA ASN A 44 -8.84 13.18 14.06
C ASN A 44 -9.68 13.36 12.78
N HIS A 45 -9.61 12.37 11.88
CA HIS A 45 -10.24 12.51 10.56
C HIS A 45 -11.76 12.73 10.60
N PRO A 46 -12.57 12.20 11.55
CA PRO A 46 -14.01 12.45 11.53
C PRO A 46 -14.32 13.94 11.68
N PHE A 47 -13.62 14.64 12.58
CA PHE A 47 -13.74 16.09 12.73
C PHE A 47 -13.31 16.82 11.46
N PHE A 48 -12.17 16.46 10.87
CA PHE A 48 -11.65 17.15 9.69
C PHE A 48 -12.49 16.90 8.43
N VAL A 49 -13.07 15.71 8.27
CA VAL A 49 -14.02 15.41 7.19
C VAL A 49 -15.27 16.28 7.33
N GLU A 50 -15.83 16.41 8.54
CA GLU A 50 -16.96 17.31 8.81
C GLU A 50 -16.63 18.77 8.46
N GLN A 51 -15.39 19.21 8.75
CA GLN A 51 -14.93 20.55 8.36
C GLN A 51 -14.88 20.71 6.83
N ILE A 52 -14.35 19.72 6.11
CA ILE A 52 -14.28 19.72 4.64
C ILE A 52 -15.69 19.73 4.00
N GLU A 53 -16.65 19.00 4.57
CA GLU A 53 -18.04 18.96 4.09
C GLU A 53 -18.76 20.28 4.35
N SER A 54 -18.48 20.93 5.48
CA SER A 54 -19.06 22.22 5.85
C SER A 54 -18.49 23.40 5.05
N HIS A 55 -17.33 23.21 4.40
CA HIS A 55 -16.60 24.23 3.65
C HIS A 55 -16.24 23.73 2.24
N PRO A 56 -17.24 23.54 1.36
CA PRO A 56 -17.00 23.00 0.02
C PRO A 56 -16.06 23.87 -0.81
N GLU A 57 -15.93 25.16 -0.51
CA GLU A 57 -15.01 26.08 -1.19
C GLU A 57 -13.53 25.70 -1.03
N TRP A 58 -13.17 24.89 -0.03
CA TRP A 58 -11.80 24.38 0.13
C TRP A 58 -11.45 23.32 -0.92
N LYS A 59 -12.45 22.65 -1.49
CA LYS A 59 -12.25 21.66 -2.56
C LYS A 59 -12.03 22.33 -3.91
N GLU A 60 -12.40 23.59 -4.07
CA GLU A 60 -12.31 24.31 -5.33
C GLU A 60 -10.92 24.92 -5.56
N SER A 61 -10.62 25.26 -6.83
CA SER A 61 -9.39 25.93 -7.22
C SER A 61 -9.30 27.32 -6.56
N GLY A 62 -8.45 27.46 -5.55
CA GLY A 62 -8.28 28.69 -4.77
C GLY A 62 -6.91 28.78 -4.10
N SER A 63 -6.84 29.48 -2.95
CA SER A 63 -5.62 29.49 -2.14
C SER A 63 -5.24 28.07 -1.72
N GLY A 64 -4.00 27.64 -1.97
CA GLY A 64 -3.53 26.28 -1.66
C GLY A 64 -3.76 25.26 -2.78
N ALA A 65 -4.30 25.66 -3.94
CA ALA A 65 -4.36 24.81 -5.13
C ALA A 65 -3.10 24.96 -5.99
N TYR A 66 -2.47 23.85 -6.32
CA TYR A 66 -1.24 23.78 -7.13
C TYR A 66 -1.50 22.91 -8.36
N ARG A 67 -0.98 23.28 -9.53
CA ARG A 67 -1.07 22.37 -10.69
C ARG A 67 -0.25 21.12 -10.39
N LEU A 68 -0.78 19.96 -10.76
CA LEU A 68 -0.11 18.69 -10.45
C LEU A 68 1.30 18.60 -11.08
N GLU A 69 1.50 19.25 -12.24
CA GLU A 69 2.80 19.36 -12.92
C GLU A 69 3.82 20.26 -12.18
N GLU A 70 3.39 21.08 -11.23
CA GLU A 70 4.25 21.99 -10.46
C GLU A 70 4.72 21.40 -9.14
N VAL A 71 4.23 20.20 -8.78
CA VAL A 71 4.55 19.52 -7.53
C VAL A 71 5.16 18.15 -7.79
N ILE A 72 5.93 17.66 -6.82
CA ILE A 72 6.48 16.30 -6.87
C ILE A 72 5.65 15.44 -5.92
N LEU A 73 4.94 14.45 -6.45
CA LEU A 73 4.23 13.48 -5.62
C LEU A 73 5.23 12.69 -4.76
N LYS A 74 4.81 12.42 -3.53
CA LYS A 74 5.48 11.50 -2.59
C LYS A 74 4.54 10.34 -2.31
N ALA A 75 4.99 9.35 -1.52
CA ALA A 75 4.07 8.39 -0.94
C ALA A 75 2.93 9.13 -0.22
N PRO A 76 1.65 8.76 -0.42
CA PRO A 76 0.53 9.47 0.23
C PRO A 76 0.65 9.48 1.75
N LEU A 77 1.25 8.44 2.35
CA LEU A 77 1.59 8.35 3.77
C LEU A 77 3.07 7.94 3.91
N PRO A 78 4.05 8.87 3.92
CA PRO A 78 5.48 8.54 3.89
C PRO A 78 6.02 7.88 5.16
N CYS A 79 5.38 8.13 6.30
CA CYS A 79 5.77 7.58 7.60
C CYS A 79 4.51 7.07 8.31
N PRO A 80 3.91 5.94 7.88
CA PRO A 80 2.82 5.31 8.62
C PRO A 80 3.28 4.94 10.03
N LYS A 81 2.36 4.86 11.00
CA LYS A 81 2.73 4.57 12.41
C LYS A 81 3.36 3.19 12.58
N SER A 82 2.94 2.25 11.74
CA SER A 82 3.44 0.88 11.65
C SER A 82 3.04 0.31 10.29
N PHE A 83 3.72 -0.76 9.88
CA PHE A 83 3.36 -1.54 8.69
C PHE A 83 3.30 -3.04 9.05
N ARG A 84 2.12 -3.65 8.90
CA ARG A 84 1.90 -5.10 8.97
C ARG A 84 1.61 -5.58 7.58
N ASP A 85 2.35 -6.59 7.16
CA ASP A 85 2.20 -7.15 5.84
C ASP A 85 1.72 -8.58 5.95
N PHE A 86 0.51 -8.83 5.45
CA PHE A 86 -0.16 -10.11 5.56
C PHE A 86 0.22 -11.06 4.42
N TYR A 87 -0.28 -12.28 4.51
CA TYR A 87 -0.04 -13.32 3.53
C TYR A 87 -1.37 -13.92 3.09
N ALA A 88 -2.27 -13.08 2.58
CA ALA A 88 -3.72 -13.36 2.52
C ALA A 88 -4.22 -14.04 1.23
N PHE A 89 -3.45 -14.04 0.14
CA PHE A 89 -3.85 -14.69 -1.11
C PHE A 89 -3.37 -16.14 -1.16
N GLU A 90 -4.30 -17.08 -1.19
CA GLU A 90 -3.98 -18.52 -1.14
C GLU A 90 -3.10 -18.96 -2.31
N GLU A 91 -3.40 -18.50 -3.53
CA GLU A 91 -2.65 -18.86 -4.74
C GLU A 91 -1.17 -18.49 -4.61
N HIS A 92 -0.89 -17.27 -4.13
CA HIS A 92 0.47 -16.81 -3.90
C HIS A 92 1.18 -17.71 -2.88
N VAL A 93 0.50 -18.01 -1.77
CA VAL A 93 1.08 -18.85 -0.73
C VAL A 93 1.39 -20.24 -1.24
N LYS A 94 0.45 -20.85 -1.95
CA LYS A 94 0.56 -22.20 -2.49
C LYS A 94 1.68 -22.28 -3.50
N THR A 95 1.71 -21.38 -4.50
CA THR A 95 2.74 -21.35 -5.54
C THR A 95 4.14 -21.13 -4.96
N ALA A 96 4.30 -20.16 -4.05
CA ALA A 96 5.58 -19.91 -3.41
C ALA A 96 6.08 -21.09 -2.57
N ARG A 97 5.17 -21.89 -1.98
CA ARG A 97 5.52 -23.12 -1.23
C ARG A 97 5.85 -24.28 -2.15
N GLU A 98 5.06 -24.50 -3.20
CA GLU A 98 5.31 -25.52 -4.22
C GLU A 98 6.66 -25.32 -4.91
N ASN A 99 7.04 -24.07 -5.23
CA ASN A 99 8.36 -23.70 -5.77
C ASN A 99 9.54 -24.04 -4.82
N ARG A 100 9.26 -24.35 -3.55
CA ARG A 100 10.22 -24.83 -2.55
C ARG A 100 10.09 -26.33 -2.26
N GLY A 101 9.20 -27.05 -2.95
CA GLY A 101 8.88 -28.45 -2.70
C GLY A 101 8.12 -28.67 -1.39
N LEU A 102 7.33 -27.69 -0.95
CA LEU A 102 6.56 -27.73 0.28
C LEU A 102 5.06 -27.75 -0.03
N GLU A 103 4.30 -28.55 0.71
CA GLU A 103 2.84 -28.48 0.73
C GLU A 103 2.35 -27.27 1.53
N MET A 104 1.08 -26.89 1.36
CA MET A 104 0.43 -25.92 2.23
C MET A 104 0.55 -26.33 3.70
N ILE A 105 0.72 -25.33 4.56
CA ILE A 105 0.79 -25.54 6.01
C ILE A 105 -0.60 -25.28 6.60
N LYS A 106 -1.11 -26.20 7.43
CA LYS A 106 -2.48 -26.11 7.95
C LYS A 106 -2.73 -24.82 8.74
N GLU A 107 -1.71 -24.34 9.46
CA GLU A 107 -1.76 -23.12 10.26
C GLU A 107 -2.05 -21.88 9.42
N TRP A 108 -1.76 -21.89 8.11
CA TRP A 108 -2.13 -20.80 7.23
C TRP A 108 -3.65 -20.66 7.10
N TYR A 109 -4.42 -21.76 7.16
CA TYR A 109 -5.88 -21.74 7.14
C TYR A 109 -6.50 -21.49 8.53
N GLU A 110 -5.70 -21.56 9.59
CA GLU A 110 -6.17 -21.36 10.96
C GLU A 110 -6.22 -19.87 11.34
N LEU A 111 -5.33 -19.04 10.78
CA LEU A 111 -5.29 -17.60 11.07
C LEU A 111 -4.54 -16.79 9.99
N PRO A 112 -4.91 -15.52 9.76
CA PRO A 112 -4.18 -14.63 8.85
C PRO A 112 -2.85 -14.21 9.48
N VAL A 113 -1.73 -14.75 9.00
CA VAL A 113 -0.39 -14.38 9.47
C VAL A 113 0.08 -13.07 8.84
N PHE A 114 0.85 -12.31 9.60
CA PHE A 114 1.57 -11.13 9.10
C PHE A 114 2.97 -11.04 9.72
N TYR A 115 3.82 -10.23 9.12
CA TYR A 115 5.07 -9.78 9.72
C TYR A 115 5.11 -8.25 9.80
N PHE A 116 6.02 -7.72 10.62
CA PHE A 116 6.28 -6.28 10.68
C PHE A 116 7.38 -5.93 9.69
N SER A 117 7.09 -5.00 8.78
CA SER A 117 8.10 -4.43 7.89
C SER A 117 8.47 -3.01 8.31
N ASN A 118 9.42 -2.40 7.61
CA ASN A 118 9.95 -1.09 7.96
C ASN A 118 9.07 0.04 7.43
N HIS A 119 8.19 0.54 8.30
CA HIS A 119 7.34 1.70 8.05
C HIS A 119 8.08 3.02 7.78
N LEU A 120 9.41 3.07 7.92
CA LEU A 120 10.24 4.24 7.59
C LEU A 120 10.92 4.13 6.22
N SER A 121 10.79 3.00 5.52
CA SER A 121 11.34 2.76 4.18
C SER A 121 10.30 2.94 3.07
N ILE A 122 9.27 3.75 3.29
CA ILE A 122 8.19 3.94 2.32
C ILE A 122 8.64 4.82 1.14
N LYS A 123 8.24 4.43 -0.08
CA LYS A 123 8.53 5.11 -1.35
C LYS A 123 7.24 5.49 -2.07
N GLY A 124 7.22 6.67 -2.66
CA GLY A 124 6.12 7.11 -3.53
C GLY A 124 6.28 6.63 -4.97
N THR A 125 5.24 6.88 -5.77
CA THR A 125 5.32 6.77 -7.22
C THR A 125 6.39 7.72 -7.77
N GLY A 126 7.19 7.25 -8.72
CA GLY A 126 8.32 7.96 -9.33
C GLY A 126 9.60 7.97 -8.51
N GLU A 127 9.57 7.58 -7.23
CA GLU A 127 10.80 7.49 -6.43
C GLU A 127 11.66 6.29 -6.86
N PRO A 128 13.00 6.44 -6.92
CA PRO A 128 13.88 5.33 -7.28
C PRO A 128 13.94 4.29 -6.16
N ILE A 129 14.06 3.02 -6.57
CA ILE A 129 14.27 1.88 -5.67
C ILE A 129 15.72 1.44 -5.80
N THR A 130 16.52 1.72 -4.79
CA THR A 130 17.93 1.33 -4.75
C THR A 130 18.06 -0.18 -4.75
N PHE A 131 18.81 -0.71 -5.71
CA PHE A 131 19.10 -2.13 -5.79
C PHE A 131 19.88 -2.59 -4.53
N PRO A 132 19.37 -3.53 -3.73
CA PRO A 132 20.01 -3.86 -2.45
C PRO A 132 21.40 -4.49 -2.64
N ALA A 133 22.38 -4.04 -1.86
CA ALA A 133 23.72 -4.59 -1.88
C ALA A 133 23.71 -6.10 -1.54
N GLY A 134 24.38 -6.90 -2.38
CA GLY A 134 24.43 -8.35 -2.21
C GLY A 134 23.17 -9.10 -2.65
N CYS A 135 22.18 -8.41 -3.22
CA CYS A 135 21.03 -9.05 -3.86
C CYS A 135 21.38 -9.52 -5.28
N SER A 136 20.81 -10.64 -5.68
CA SER A 136 20.87 -11.18 -7.04
C SER A 136 19.49 -11.44 -7.64
N LYS A 137 18.46 -11.53 -6.78
CA LYS A 137 17.07 -11.86 -7.12
C LYS A 137 16.11 -10.80 -6.56
N LEU A 138 16.15 -9.60 -7.14
CA LEU A 138 15.23 -8.52 -6.81
C LEU A 138 13.89 -8.74 -7.52
N ASP A 139 12.81 -8.51 -6.80
CA ASP A 139 11.44 -8.79 -7.22
C ASP A 139 10.48 -7.66 -6.77
N TYR A 140 9.35 -7.56 -7.46
CA TYR A 140 8.21 -6.74 -7.04
C TYR A 140 7.15 -7.65 -6.40
N GLU A 141 6.23 -7.06 -5.65
CA GLU A 141 5.05 -7.75 -5.12
C GLU A 141 3.84 -6.86 -5.29
N LEU A 142 2.89 -7.26 -6.14
CA LEU A 142 1.66 -6.51 -6.38
C LEU A 142 0.67 -6.75 -5.23
N GLU A 143 0.40 -5.68 -4.47
CA GLU A 143 -0.50 -5.74 -3.32
C GLU A 143 -1.45 -4.54 -3.25
N ILE A 144 -2.46 -4.66 -2.39
CA ILE A 144 -3.28 -3.55 -1.92
C ILE A 144 -3.08 -3.40 -0.42
N ALA A 145 -3.13 -2.17 0.08
CA ALA A 145 -3.10 -1.90 1.50
C ALA A 145 -4.30 -1.08 1.95
N CYS A 146 -4.77 -1.34 3.17
CA CYS A 146 -5.73 -0.48 3.86
C CYS A 146 -5.02 0.38 4.90
N ILE A 147 -5.58 1.56 5.16
CA ILE A 147 -5.08 2.51 6.15
C ILE A 147 -6.09 2.56 7.29
N ILE A 148 -5.61 2.33 8.51
CA ILE A 148 -6.44 2.46 9.71
C ILE A 148 -6.80 3.93 9.93
N GLY A 149 -8.08 4.23 10.07
CA GLY A 149 -8.63 5.56 10.36
C GLY A 149 -9.07 5.74 11.80
N LYS A 150 -9.33 4.65 12.52
CA LYS A 150 -9.89 4.68 13.87
C LYS A 150 -9.05 3.86 14.84
N GLU A 151 -8.84 4.39 16.05
CA GLU A 151 -8.17 3.64 17.12
C GLU A 151 -9.06 2.50 17.63
N GLY A 152 -8.47 1.32 17.85
CA GLY A 152 -9.19 0.18 18.42
C GLY A 152 -8.30 -1.00 18.81
N GLN A 153 -8.81 -1.87 19.66
CA GLN A 153 -8.16 -3.09 20.12
C GLN A 153 -9.20 -4.21 20.18
N ASN A 154 -8.79 -5.45 19.87
CA ASN A 154 -9.69 -6.62 19.80
C ASN A 154 -10.93 -6.36 18.94
N ILE A 155 -10.72 -5.78 17.76
CA ILE A 155 -11.77 -5.35 16.83
C ILE A 155 -12.36 -6.60 16.17
N PRO A 156 -13.66 -6.93 16.37
CA PRO A 156 -14.26 -8.05 15.66
C PRO A 156 -14.29 -7.82 14.15
N ALA A 157 -14.09 -8.85 13.32
CA ALA A 157 -14.04 -8.73 11.85
C ALA A 157 -15.29 -8.01 11.29
N LYS A 158 -16.48 -8.32 11.81
CA LYS A 158 -17.76 -7.68 11.46
C LYS A 158 -17.82 -6.16 11.71
N GLU A 159 -16.93 -5.61 12.53
CA GLU A 159 -16.86 -4.18 12.86
C GLU A 159 -15.66 -3.49 12.18
N ALA A 160 -14.71 -4.28 11.66
CA ALA A 160 -13.42 -3.82 11.14
C ALA A 160 -13.53 -2.86 9.95
N ASP A 161 -14.55 -3.02 9.09
CA ASP A 161 -14.80 -2.13 7.95
C ASP A 161 -14.95 -0.66 8.40
N GLY A 162 -15.51 -0.42 9.60
CA GLY A 162 -15.65 0.91 10.20
C GLY A 162 -14.35 1.52 10.74
N PHE A 163 -13.24 0.77 10.73
CA PHE A 163 -11.91 1.23 11.14
C PHE A 163 -11.01 1.59 9.96
N ILE A 164 -11.44 1.29 8.73
CA ILE A 164 -10.67 1.57 7.51
C ILE A 164 -10.97 3.00 7.04
N PHE A 165 -9.91 3.80 6.89
CA PHE A 165 -9.98 5.12 6.26
C PHE A 165 -10.08 5.02 4.74
N GLY A 166 -9.24 4.17 4.14
CA GLY A 166 -9.12 4.04 2.70
C GLY A 166 -8.05 3.03 2.29
N TYR A 167 -7.80 2.97 0.99
CA TYR A 167 -6.91 2.00 0.37
C TYR A 167 -5.89 2.66 -0.57
N CYS A 168 -4.75 2.00 -0.77
CA CYS A 168 -3.77 2.35 -1.80
C CYS A 168 -3.11 1.10 -2.39
N ILE A 169 -2.46 1.27 -3.54
CA ILE A 169 -1.59 0.22 -4.11
C ILE A 169 -0.34 0.13 -3.25
N LEU A 170 0.13 -1.09 -3.02
CA LEU A 170 1.37 -1.38 -2.32
C LEU A 170 2.28 -2.25 -3.19
N ASN A 171 3.58 -1.96 -3.16
CA ASN A 171 4.64 -2.81 -3.71
C ASN A 171 5.65 -3.17 -2.62
N ASP A 172 5.68 -4.44 -2.20
CA ASP A 172 6.63 -4.90 -1.18
C ASP A 172 7.91 -5.47 -1.81
N TRP A 173 8.85 -4.57 -2.11
CA TRP A 173 10.08 -4.91 -2.82
C TRP A 173 10.87 -6.00 -2.11
N SER A 174 11.27 -7.00 -2.89
CA SER A 174 11.72 -8.26 -2.32
C SER A 174 13.09 -8.68 -2.86
N ALA A 175 14.09 -8.70 -1.98
CA ALA A 175 15.39 -9.31 -2.25
C ALA A 175 15.33 -10.81 -1.90
N ARG A 176 14.83 -11.62 -2.84
CA ARG A 176 14.42 -13.02 -2.62
C ARG A 176 15.54 -13.93 -2.11
N ASP A 177 16.76 -13.71 -2.56
CA ASP A 177 17.94 -14.48 -2.16
C ASP A 177 18.37 -14.17 -0.73
N ILE A 178 18.33 -12.89 -0.33
CA ILE A 178 18.57 -12.45 1.05
C ILE A 178 17.45 -12.96 1.96
N GLN A 179 16.20 -12.73 1.58
CA GLN A 179 15.00 -13.18 2.30
C GLN A 179 15.06 -14.69 2.58
N ARG A 180 15.31 -15.51 1.55
CA ARG A 180 15.38 -16.97 1.67
C ARG A 180 16.47 -17.42 2.65
N LYS A 181 17.60 -16.71 2.72
CA LYS A 181 18.68 -17.03 3.65
C LYS A 181 18.27 -16.76 5.09
N GLU A 182 17.66 -15.62 5.37
CA GLU A 182 17.20 -15.23 6.72
C GLU A 182 16.03 -16.07 7.21
N MET A 183 15.08 -16.39 6.32
CA MET A 183 13.93 -17.23 6.65
C MET A 183 14.30 -18.61 7.18
N LYS A 184 15.49 -19.15 6.85
CA LYS A 184 15.99 -20.42 7.41
C LYS A 184 16.29 -20.34 8.91
N VAL A 185 16.50 -19.14 9.46
CA VAL A 185 16.75 -18.90 10.89
C VAL A 185 15.45 -18.86 11.68
N GLY A 186 14.34 -18.49 11.04
CA GLY A 186 12.99 -18.59 11.62
C GLY A 186 12.44 -17.32 12.27
N LEU A 187 13.10 -16.16 12.12
CA LEU A 187 12.57 -14.86 12.61
C LEU A 187 11.61 -14.17 11.65
N GLY A 188 11.41 -14.71 10.44
CA GLY A 188 10.58 -14.08 9.41
C GLY A 188 11.38 -13.22 8.44
N PRO A 189 10.69 -12.53 7.51
CA PRO A 189 11.32 -11.63 6.56
C PRO A 189 11.92 -10.42 7.30
N ALA A 190 13.19 -10.09 7.01
CA ALA A 190 13.87 -8.93 7.59
C ALA A 190 14.57 -8.11 6.50
N LYS A 191 15.88 -8.31 6.27
CA LYS A 191 16.67 -7.56 5.29
C LYS A 191 16.26 -7.83 3.85
N GLY A 192 15.54 -8.91 3.61
CA GLY A 192 14.90 -9.20 2.34
C GLY A 192 13.75 -8.25 1.95
N LYS A 193 13.24 -7.45 2.89
CA LYS A 193 12.02 -6.62 2.75
C LYS A 193 12.17 -5.19 3.26
N ASP A 194 12.88 -4.99 4.38
CA ASP A 194 12.92 -3.70 5.11
C ASP A 194 13.61 -2.51 4.39
N PHE A 195 14.12 -2.72 3.18
CA PHE A 195 14.87 -1.73 2.42
C PHE A 195 13.97 -0.78 1.63
N ALA A 196 12.79 -1.23 1.17
CA ALA A 196 11.84 -0.40 0.45
C ALA A 196 10.45 -1.05 0.40
N THR A 197 9.41 -0.24 0.60
CA THR A 197 8.03 -0.59 0.24
C THR A 197 7.45 0.62 -0.47
N SER A 198 6.86 0.46 -1.65
CA SER A 198 6.19 1.58 -2.32
C SER A 198 4.70 1.60 -2.02
N ILE A 199 4.11 2.79 -1.84
CA ILE A 199 2.66 2.96 -1.85
C ILE A 199 2.25 4.17 -2.70
N GLY A 200 1.07 4.12 -3.30
CA GLY A 200 0.53 5.27 -4.03
C GLY A 200 -0.42 4.91 -5.17
N PRO A 201 -0.65 5.84 -6.11
CA PRO A 201 -0.18 7.23 -6.11
C PRO A 201 -0.92 8.10 -5.07
N TYR A 202 -2.06 7.63 -4.57
CA TYR A 202 -2.87 8.30 -3.55
C TYR A 202 -3.54 7.27 -2.64
N ILE A 203 -4.11 7.72 -1.52
CA ILE A 203 -5.05 6.95 -0.71
C ILE A 203 -6.46 7.30 -1.15
N VAL A 204 -7.23 6.30 -1.57
CA VAL A 204 -8.64 6.42 -1.94
C VAL A 204 -9.50 6.12 -0.73
N THR A 205 -10.39 7.03 -0.35
CA THR A 205 -11.33 6.76 0.76
C THR A 205 -12.29 5.64 0.39
N LYS A 206 -12.70 4.87 1.40
CA LYS A 206 -13.50 3.65 1.20
C LYS A 206 -14.79 3.88 0.39
N ASP A 207 -15.46 5.01 0.59
CA ASP A 207 -16.70 5.40 -0.10
C ASP A 207 -16.55 5.52 -1.63
N GLU A 208 -15.36 5.88 -2.13
CA GLU A 208 -15.08 5.96 -3.57
C GLU A 208 -14.97 4.60 -4.24
N LEU A 209 -14.81 3.53 -3.45
CA LEU A 209 -14.72 2.15 -3.97
C LEU A 209 -16.05 1.40 -3.86
N GLU A 210 -17.10 2.02 -3.32
CA GLU A 210 -18.37 1.34 -3.03
C GLU A 210 -19.04 0.77 -4.29
N SER A 211 -18.84 1.38 -5.46
CA SER A 211 -19.33 0.85 -6.73
C SER A 211 -18.70 -0.50 -7.14
N TYR A 212 -17.58 -0.89 -6.51
CA TYR A 212 -16.87 -2.15 -6.75
C TYR A 212 -17.09 -3.18 -5.62
N ARG A 213 -17.92 -2.85 -4.62
CA ARG A 213 -18.17 -3.71 -3.45
C ARG A 213 -18.76 -5.05 -3.89
N VAL A 214 -18.20 -6.14 -3.37
CA VAL A 214 -18.75 -7.50 -3.45
C VAL A 214 -18.69 -8.11 -2.05
N GLU A 215 -19.59 -9.04 -1.72
CA GLU A 215 -19.68 -9.75 -0.42
C GLU A 215 -18.87 -9.10 0.72
N ASP A 216 -17.72 -9.67 1.10
CA ASP A 216 -16.84 -9.19 2.17
C ASP A 216 -15.61 -8.40 1.68
N GLY A 217 -15.61 -7.94 0.42
CA GLY A 217 -14.44 -7.35 -0.26
C GLY A 217 -14.79 -6.38 -1.40
N TYR A 218 -13.94 -6.36 -2.43
CA TYR A 218 -14.14 -5.55 -3.64
C TYR A 218 -13.67 -6.33 -4.88
N ASP A 219 -14.36 -6.15 -6.00
CA ASP A 219 -13.95 -6.64 -7.32
C ASP A 219 -13.05 -5.58 -7.97
N LEU A 220 -11.74 -5.68 -7.72
CA LEU A 220 -10.72 -4.76 -8.23
C LEU A 220 -9.68 -5.55 -9.00
N ASP A 221 -9.61 -5.35 -10.31
CA ASP A 221 -8.52 -5.91 -11.14
C ASP A 221 -7.17 -5.33 -10.67
N MET A 222 -6.16 -6.20 -10.62
CA MET A 222 -4.81 -5.92 -10.15
C MET A 222 -3.83 -6.39 -11.22
N THR A 223 -3.05 -5.47 -11.80
CA THR A 223 -2.08 -5.80 -12.85
C THR A 223 -0.68 -5.29 -12.54
N ALA A 224 0.34 -6.04 -12.99
CA ALA A 224 1.73 -5.62 -12.93
C ALA A 224 2.40 -5.68 -14.30
N LYS A 225 3.13 -4.62 -14.65
CA LYS A 225 3.97 -4.56 -15.85
C LYS A 225 5.41 -4.28 -15.49
N VAL A 226 6.33 -4.98 -16.14
CA VAL A 226 7.78 -4.68 -16.07
C VAL A 226 8.23 -4.23 -17.45
N ASN A 227 8.80 -3.03 -17.54
CA ASN A 227 9.21 -2.41 -18.80
C ASN A 227 8.10 -2.38 -19.86
N GLY A 228 6.86 -2.14 -19.41
CA GLY A 228 5.67 -2.10 -20.25
C GLY A 228 5.10 -3.48 -20.64
N VAL A 229 5.73 -4.58 -20.27
CA VAL A 229 5.24 -5.94 -20.51
C VAL A 229 4.37 -6.40 -19.35
N LEU A 230 3.12 -6.77 -19.61
CA LEU A 230 2.20 -7.33 -18.62
C LEU A 230 2.71 -8.71 -18.15
N LEU A 231 2.90 -8.84 -16.84
CA LEU A 231 3.38 -10.06 -16.19
C LEU A 231 2.37 -10.68 -15.24
N SER A 232 1.56 -9.87 -14.55
CA SER A 232 0.54 -10.33 -13.60
C SER A 232 -0.82 -9.72 -13.93
N ASP A 233 -1.85 -10.54 -13.77
CA ASP A 233 -3.26 -10.22 -13.97
C ASP A 233 -4.07 -11.01 -12.93
N GLY A 234 -4.38 -10.37 -11.82
CA GLY A 234 -5.13 -10.94 -10.70
C GLY A 234 -6.25 -10.02 -10.25
N ASN A 235 -6.95 -10.39 -9.18
CA ASN A 235 -8.06 -9.58 -8.66
C ASN A 235 -8.14 -9.64 -7.13
N LEU A 236 -8.55 -8.54 -6.50
CA LEU A 236 -8.71 -8.47 -5.05
C LEU A 236 -9.77 -9.45 -4.52
N LYS A 237 -10.81 -9.78 -5.29
CA LYS A 237 -11.86 -10.71 -4.85
C LYS A 237 -11.37 -12.14 -4.64
N ASP A 238 -10.17 -12.46 -5.14
CA ASP A 238 -9.54 -13.77 -4.95
C ASP A 238 -8.77 -13.86 -3.60
N ILE A 239 -8.81 -12.79 -2.79
CA ILE A 239 -8.21 -12.79 -1.45
C ILE A 239 -8.93 -13.80 -0.56
N TYR A 240 -8.16 -14.61 0.17
CA TYR A 240 -8.73 -15.63 1.08
C TYR A 240 -9.09 -15.01 2.43
N TYR A 241 -8.20 -14.18 2.98
CA TYR A 241 -8.46 -13.42 4.20
C TYR A 241 -8.83 -11.98 3.87
N SER A 242 -10.08 -11.61 4.15
CA SER A 242 -10.56 -10.24 4.00
C SER A 242 -9.76 -9.25 4.86
N PHE A 243 -9.76 -7.96 4.49
CA PHE A 243 -9.20 -6.91 5.36
C PHE A 243 -9.84 -6.91 6.75
N SER A 244 -11.12 -7.29 6.85
CA SER A 244 -11.82 -7.42 8.11
C SER A 244 -11.19 -8.47 9.04
N GLU A 245 -10.88 -9.66 8.52
CA GLU A 245 -10.21 -10.73 9.26
C GLU A 245 -8.75 -10.36 9.59
N MET A 246 -8.06 -9.70 8.66
CA MET A 246 -6.70 -9.21 8.90
C MET A 246 -6.66 -8.16 10.02
N ILE A 247 -7.62 -7.24 10.08
CA ILE A 247 -7.73 -6.23 11.15
C ILE A 247 -8.06 -6.88 12.50
N GLU A 248 -8.98 -7.85 12.51
CA GLU A 248 -9.31 -8.60 13.72
C GLU A 248 -8.06 -9.23 14.32
N ARG A 249 -7.29 -9.93 13.49
CA ARG A 249 -6.02 -10.53 13.89
C ARG A 249 -4.95 -9.50 14.26
N ALA A 250 -4.84 -8.40 13.50
CA ALA A 250 -3.87 -7.34 13.76
C ALA A 250 -4.11 -6.63 15.09
N SER A 251 -5.36 -6.58 15.55
CA SER A 251 -5.79 -5.90 16.79
C SER A 251 -5.90 -6.83 17.99
N GLU A 252 -5.64 -8.13 17.83
CA GLU A 252 -5.71 -9.10 18.91
C GLU A 252 -4.67 -8.78 19.99
N ASN A 253 -5.14 -8.44 21.19
CA ASN A 253 -4.33 -8.03 22.34
C ASN A 253 -3.38 -6.85 22.07
N THR A 254 -3.66 -6.03 21.05
CA THR A 254 -2.86 -4.86 20.68
C THR A 254 -3.74 -3.75 20.12
N THR A 255 -3.39 -2.50 20.40
CA THR A 255 -4.14 -1.35 19.89
C THR A 255 -3.62 -0.97 18.51
N LEU A 256 -4.52 -0.87 17.53
CA LEU A 256 -4.29 -0.25 16.24
C LEU A 256 -4.59 1.24 16.33
N TYR A 257 -3.74 2.05 15.72
CA TYR A 257 -3.88 3.51 15.70
C TYR A 257 -4.13 4.05 14.28
N PRO A 258 -4.81 5.20 14.15
CA PRO A 258 -4.94 5.87 12.86
C PRO A 258 -3.58 6.14 12.22
N GLY A 259 -3.46 5.82 10.93
CA GLY A 259 -2.21 5.89 10.17
C GLY A 259 -1.33 4.64 10.21
N GLU A 260 -1.79 3.53 10.81
CA GLU A 260 -1.19 2.22 10.57
C GLU A 260 -1.56 1.68 9.17
N LEU A 261 -0.60 1.00 8.55
CA LEU A 261 -0.71 0.40 7.22
C LEU A 261 -0.83 -1.13 7.36
N ILE A 262 -1.84 -1.70 6.69
CA ILE A 262 -2.06 -3.14 6.60
C ILE A 262 -1.98 -3.53 5.12
N GLY A 263 -0.91 -4.24 4.73
CA GLY A 263 -0.75 -4.82 3.40
C GLY A 263 -1.45 -6.17 3.30
N SER A 264 -2.02 -6.48 2.13
CA SER A 264 -2.74 -7.74 1.90
C SER A 264 -1.82 -8.96 1.78
N GLY A 265 -0.54 -8.76 1.46
CA GLY A 265 0.24 -9.78 0.78
C GLY A 265 -0.04 -9.79 -0.71
N THR A 266 0.87 -10.42 -1.45
CA THR A 266 0.89 -10.41 -2.91
C THR A 266 -0.29 -11.15 -3.50
N VAL A 267 -0.99 -10.53 -4.47
CA VAL A 267 -2.03 -11.20 -5.26
C VAL A 267 -1.45 -12.40 -6.02
N GLY A 268 -2.26 -13.41 -6.32
CA GLY A 268 -1.82 -14.54 -7.14
C GLY A 268 -1.16 -14.07 -8.45
N THR A 269 -0.02 -14.68 -8.81
CA THR A 269 0.84 -14.28 -9.94
C THR A 269 1.53 -12.91 -9.80
N GLY A 270 1.36 -12.24 -8.66
CA GLY A 270 1.75 -10.85 -8.40
C GLY A 270 3.25 -10.61 -8.21
N CYS A 271 4.11 -11.60 -8.48
CA CYS A 271 5.56 -11.46 -8.40
C CYS A 271 6.32 -12.43 -9.32
N ILE A 272 7.59 -12.13 -9.62
CA ILE A 272 8.45 -12.96 -10.48
C ILE A 272 8.71 -14.32 -9.80
N LEU A 273 8.74 -14.39 -8.47
CA LEU A 273 8.90 -15.64 -7.73
C LEU A 273 7.83 -16.69 -8.08
N GLU A 274 6.60 -16.27 -8.30
CA GLU A 274 5.49 -17.15 -8.70
C GLU A 274 5.55 -17.49 -10.19
N LEU A 275 5.78 -16.47 -11.03
CA LEU A 275 5.82 -16.60 -12.49
C LEU A 275 6.98 -17.47 -12.98
N GLY A 276 8.11 -17.43 -12.27
CA GLY A 276 9.33 -18.15 -12.63
C GLY A 276 10.21 -17.41 -13.65
N GLU A 277 11.50 -17.75 -13.64
CA GLU A 277 12.52 -17.10 -14.48
C GLU A 277 12.34 -17.37 -15.99
N ASP A 278 11.56 -18.38 -16.34
CA ASP A 278 11.18 -18.70 -17.73
C ASP A 278 10.17 -17.67 -18.30
N VAL A 279 9.40 -17.00 -17.44
CA VAL A 279 8.48 -15.92 -17.82
C VAL A 279 9.20 -14.58 -17.84
N HIS A 280 9.93 -14.25 -16.76
CA HIS A 280 10.71 -13.02 -16.69
C HIS A 280 11.91 -13.16 -15.75
N ARG A 281 13.05 -12.59 -16.13
CA ARG A 281 14.24 -12.54 -15.27
C ARG A 281 13.99 -11.67 -14.03
N TRP A 282 14.77 -11.86 -12.96
CA TRP A 282 14.77 -10.93 -11.83
C TRP A 282 15.09 -9.49 -12.26
N LEU A 283 14.59 -8.52 -11.50
CA LEU A 283 14.76 -7.09 -11.75
C LEU A 283 16.24 -6.69 -11.69
N LYS A 284 16.61 -5.67 -12.45
CA LYS A 284 17.94 -5.06 -12.56
C LYS A 284 17.83 -3.54 -12.57
N PRO A 285 18.92 -2.81 -12.21
CA PRO A 285 18.97 -1.37 -12.40
C PRO A 285 18.54 -0.96 -13.81
N GLY A 286 17.72 0.08 -13.89
CA GLY A 286 17.09 0.57 -15.11
C GLY A 286 15.72 -0.04 -15.43
N ASP A 287 15.32 -1.15 -14.78
CA ASP A 287 13.97 -1.68 -14.96
C ASP A 287 12.91 -0.77 -14.34
N THR A 288 11.75 -0.73 -14.98
CA THR A 288 10.55 -0.04 -14.51
C THR A 288 9.47 -1.04 -14.14
N VAL A 289 8.78 -0.79 -13.03
CA VAL A 289 7.63 -1.60 -12.59
C VAL A 289 6.42 -0.69 -12.42
N GLU A 290 5.35 -0.97 -13.16
CA GLU A 290 4.03 -0.33 -13.06
C GLU A 290 3.04 -1.30 -12.43
N LEU A 291 2.46 -0.92 -11.31
CA LEU A 291 1.34 -1.60 -10.68
C LEU A 291 0.07 -0.77 -10.87
N GLU A 292 -1.04 -1.40 -11.24
CA GLU A 292 -2.32 -0.75 -11.44
C GLU A 292 -3.43 -1.56 -10.79
N ILE A 293 -4.27 -0.88 -10.00
CA ILE A 293 -5.45 -1.48 -9.37
C ILE A 293 -6.66 -0.62 -9.70
N THR A 294 -7.75 -1.26 -10.11
CA THR A 294 -9.03 -0.59 -10.41
C THR A 294 -9.43 0.36 -9.27
N GLY A 295 -9.78 1.60 -9.63
CA GLY A 295 -10.11 2.66 -8.68
C GLY A 295 -8.92 3.33 -7.97
N LEU A 296 -7.75 2.68 -7.87
CA LEU A 296 -6.60 3.18 -7.11
C LEU A 296 -5.52 3.86 -7.95
N GLY A 297 -5.57 3.73 -9.28
CA GLY A 297 -4.62 4.41 -10.18
C GLY A 297 -3.39 3.56 -10.48
N LYS A 298 -2.22 4.21 -10.67
CA LYS A 298 -0.96 3.56 -11.05
C LYS A 298 0.20 3.94 -10.13
N LEU A 299 0.94 2.94 -9.67
CA LEU A 299 2.18 3.08 -8.91
C LEU A 299 3.35 2.66 -9.81
N LEU A 300 4.22 3.60 -10.15
CA LEU A 300 5.35 3.38 -11.06
C LEU A 300 6.66 3.66 -10.32
N ASN A 301 7.61 2.73 -10.35
CA ASN A 301 8.95 2.95 -9.82
C ASN A 301 10.01 2.45 -10.79
N THR A 302 11.22 3.01 -10.68
CA THR A 302 12.40 2.57 -11.44
C THR A 302 13.46 2.04 -10.48
N ILE A 303 14.09 0.93 -10.83
CA ILE A 303 15.21 0.38 -10.07
C ILE A 303 16.45 1.22 -10.35
N SER A 304 17.05 1.80 -9.32
CA SER A 304 18.34 2.48 -9.42
C SER A 304 19.48 1.54 -9.07
N ASP A 305 20.70 1.95 -9.41
CA ASP A 305 21.92 1.37 -8.83
C ASP A 305 21.93 1.46 -7.30
#